data_AF-X1M002-F1
#
_entry.id   AF-X1M002-F1
#
_cell.length_a   1.000
_cell.length_b   1.000
_cell.length_c   1.000
_cell.angle_alpha   90.00
_cell.angle_beta   90.00
_cell.angle_gamma   90.00
#
_symmetry.space_group_name_H-M   'P 1'
#
loop_
_entity.id
_entity.type
_entity.pdbx_description
1 polymer ?
#
loop_
_entity_poly.entity_id
_entity_poly.type
_entity_poly.pdbx_seq_one_letter_code
_entity_poly.pdbx_strand_id
1 'polypeptide(L)'
;ALFLNKVHNARIQIPDNFESGLLSLQEVSQKLKENNNIGLFFIDQFESLFAKPDLYIAFFDFLLDITHLCGNILFCIARKNDQPTTYDDRAKIDLEHLREISETVLLEDFSRDEAVGLIEHVQDEIEQPLLDRLREMALEFSRGFPWLHKRICAHIISMIEKGASQEELVQAGLKPDELFREELAGLDEPEKDYLRRLAQYLPATLDDLSEVFRDGDVLVKRVSSLQAHRLIRLTGRIYDTYNDVLKEYLKTGKIPFGIKYVFRASPVATLNLLDRIQRYNWKTLSDIREKERRSIGGILNRLRELRLLGLLEYSKRCIQLPEVTIKAYQDETIGQLIQDRVRQNGLVKDVLDRLAATEHITFIELKGLMKSSMSLLEVSEDTWDTYAKALSSWLDKAKLVSISGKDVVLRRDRGIVSREELNRAGEGRGVLPSEFFLPSAYVKELITVLESIQRARTRKEELRNIIDLQHMYDALSDCRATGLVALVSDGDLILT
;
A
#
# COMPACT_ATOMS: atom_id res chain seq x y z
N ALA A 1 -38.04 -10.03 -3.02
CA ALA A 1 -38.37 -11.46 -2.84
C ALA A 1 -37.36 -12.07 -1.88
N LEU A 2 -37.80 -12.63 -0.75
CA LEU A 2 -36.93 -13.33 0.19
C LEU A 2 -36.43 -14.62 -0.46
N PHE A 3 -35.15 -14.68 -0.83
CA PHE A 3 -34.50 -15.93 -1.25
C PHE A 3 -34.41 -16.85 -0.02
N LEU A 4 -35.36 -17.78 0.10
CA LEU A 4 -35.27 -18.89 1.03
C LEU A 4 -34.18 -19.84 0.51
N ASN A 5 -32.97 -19.74 1.06
CA ASN A 5 -31.93 -20.74 0.89
C ASN A 5 -32.39 -22.07 1.52
N LYS A 6 -33.09 -22.90 0.74
CA LYS A 6 -33.35 -24.30 1.10
C LYS A 6 -32.07 -25.10 0.83
N VAL A 7 -31.34 -25.41 1.89
CA VAL A 7 -30.23 -26.35 1.83
C VAL A 7 -30.80 -27.75 1.65
N HIS A 8 -30.74 -28.27 0.43
CA HIS A 8 -31.10 -29.65 0.13
C HIS A 8 -29.87 -30.54 0.36
N ASN A 9 -29.81 -31.21 1.53
CA ASN A 9 -28.90 -32.34 1.74
C ASN A 9 -29.47 -33.58 1.04
N ALA A 10 -29.25 -33.68 -0.27
CA ALA A 10 -29.48 -34.93 -0.98
C ALA A 10 -28.28 -35.86 -0.74
N ARG A 11 -28.53 -37.10 -0.31
CA ARG A 11 -27.56 -38.19 -0.53
C ARG A 11 -27.53 -38.45 -2.03
N ILE A 12 -26.61 -37.79 -2.72
CA ILE A 12 -26.40 -37.98 -4.14
C ILE A 12 -25.72 -39.35 -4.29
N GLN A 13 -26.37 -40.28 -4.98
CA GLN A 13 -25.65 -41.43 -5.52
C GLN A 13 -24.68 -40.87 -6.56
N ILE A 14 -23.40 -40.92 -6.26
CA ILE A 14 -22.36 -40.50 -7.19
C ILE A 14 -22.42 -41.47 -8.36
N PRO A 15 -22.57 -40.98 -9.61
CA PRO A 15 -22.58 -41.85 -10.78
C PRO A 15 -21.31 -42.70 -10.84
N ASP A 16 -21.45 -43.99 -11.18
CA ASP A 16 -20.34 -44.94 -11.17
C ASP A 16 -19.40 -44.77 -12.37
N ASN A 17 -19.84 -44.04 -13.40
CA ASN A 17 -19.09 -43.76 -14.62
C ASN A 17 -19.64 -42.52 -15.36
N PHE A 18 -18.92 -42.08 -16.39
CA PHE A 18 -19.26 -40.92 -17.21
C PHE A 18 -20.67 -40.99 -17.82
N GLU A 19 -21.03 -42.13 -18.41
CA GLU A 19 -22.29 -42.33 -19.13
C GLU A 19 -23.51 -42.22 -18.20
N SER A 20 -23.44 -42.84 -17.03
CA SER A 20 -24.47 -42.71 -15.98
C SER A 20 -24.57 -41.28 -15.43
N GLY A 21 -23.45 -40.56 -15.34
CA GLY A 21 -23.44 -39.15 -14.97
C GLY A 21 -24.14 -38.27 -15.99
N LEU A 22 -23.86 -38.49 -17.28
CA LEU A 22 -24.48 -37.76 -18.38
C LEU A 22 -25.99 -37.99 -18.44
N LEU A 23 -26.44 -39.25 -18.37
CA LEU A 23 -27.86 -39.59 -18.32
C LEU A 23 -28.58 -38.94 -17.14
N SER A 24 -27.95 -38.96 -15.96
CA SER A 24 -28.51 -38.30 -14.77
C SER A 24 -28.69 -36.80 -14.97
N LEU A 25 -27.73 -36.13 -15.60
CA LEU A 25 -27.83 -34.70 -15.89
C LEU A 25 -28.83 -34.37 -16.99
N GLN A 26 -29.03 -35.26 -17.97
CA GLN A 26 -30.10 -35.12 -18.97
C GLN A 26 -31.48 -35.18 -18.30
N GLU A 27 -31.70 -36.13 -17.38
CA GLU A 27 -32.93 -36.20 -16.60
C GLU A 27 -33.15 -34.93 -15.77
N VAL A 28 -32.08 -34.40 -15.15
CA VAL A 28 -32.13 -33.13 -14.41
C VAL A 28 -32.50 -31.98 -15.34
N SER A 29 -31.84 -31.87 -16.50
CA SER A 29 -32.13 -30.84 -17.51
C SER A 29 -33.58 -30.92 -17.99
N GLN A 30 -34.10 -32.12 -18.23
CA GLN A 30 -35.49 -32.32 -18.65
C GLN A 30 -36.47 -31.88 -17.56
N LYS A 31 -36.23 -32.25 -16.30
CA LYS A 31 -37.05 -31.79 -15.16
C LYS A 31 -36.98 -30.29 -14.98
N LEU A 32 -35.81 -29.67 -15.16
CA LEU A 32 -35.65 -28.21 -15.11
C LEU A 32 -36.47 -27.55 -16.23
N LYS A 33 -36.41 -28.10 -17.44
CA LYS A 33 -37.20 -27.64 -18.59
C LYS A 33 -38.71 -27.72 -18.34
N GLU A 34 -39.19 -28.86 -17.84
CA GLU A 34 -40.61 -29.07 -17.51
C GLU A 34 -41.13 -28.08 -16.46
N ASN A 35 -40.25 -27.67 -15.53
CA ASN A 35 -40.56 -26.70 -14.50
C ASN A 35 -40.20 -25.24 -14.88
N ASN A 36 -39.80 -24.99 -16.13
CA ASN A 36 -39.35 -23.69 -16.62
C ASN A 36 -38.23 -23.03 -15.77
N ASN A 37 -37.30 -23.86 -15.30
CA ASN A 37 -36.15 -23.47 -14.49
C ASN A 37 -34.84 -23.66 -15.25
N ILE A 38 -33.79 -23.02 -14.75
CA ILE A 38 -32.40 -23.20 -15.20
C ILE A 38 -31.57 -23.69 -14.02
N GLY A 39 -30.76 -24.72 -14.26
CA GLY A 39 -29.78 -25.22 -13.30
C GLY A 39 -28.45 -24.50 -13.48
N LEU A 40 -27.90 -23.94 -12.40
CA LEU A 40 -26.61 -23.25 -12.40
C LEU A 40 -25.58 -24.07 -11.64
N PHE A 41 -24.48 -24.43 -12.30
CA PHE A 41 -23.36 -25.12 -11.69
C PHE A 41 -22.17 -24.17 -11.60
N PHE A 42 -21.78 -23.79 -10.40
CA PHE A 42 -20.60 -22.97 -10.15
C PHE A 42 -19.39 -23.85 -9.90
N ILE A 43 -18.36 -23.65 -10.71
CA ILE A 43 -17.06 -24.31 -10.58
C ILE A 43 -16.05 -23.22 -10.21
N ASP A 44 -15.75 -23.13 -8.92
CA ASP A 44 -14.74 -22.20 -8.40
C ASP A 44 -13.35 -22.85 -8.43
N GLN A 45 -12.29 -22.03 -8.58
CA GLN A 45 -10.89 -22.47 -8.67
C GLN A 45 -10.65 -23.51 -9.77
N PHE A 46 -11.19 -23.29 -10.97
CA PHE A 46 -11.06 -24.20 -12.11
C PHE A 46 -9.60 -24.53 -12.47
N GLU A 47 -8.69 -23.59 -12.22
CA GLU A 47 -7.25 -23.77 -12.43
C GLU A 47 -6.63 -24.92 -11.61
N SER A 48 -7.30 -25.37 -10.54
CA SER A 48 -6.87 -26.55 -9.78
C SER A 48 -6.82 -27.84 -10.62
N LEU A 49 -7.57 -27.91 -11.72
CA LEU A 49 -7.55 -29.03 -12.65
C LEU A 49 -6.27 -29.07 -13.51
N PHE A 50 -5.58 -27.95 -13.69
CA PHE A 50 -4.40 -27.86 -14.55
C PHE A 50 -3.22 -28.71 -14.02
N ALA A 51 -3.17 -28.93 -12.71
CA ALA A 51 -2.20 -29.84 -12.10
C ALA A 51 -2.50 -31.33 -12.37
N LYS A 52 -3.65 -31.67 -12.96
CA LYS A 52 -4.10 -33.04 -13.27
C LYS A 52 -4.64 -33.11 -14.71
N PRO A 53 -3.75 -33.15 -15.73
CA PRO A 53 -4.13 -33.05 -17.14
C PRO A 53 -5.22 -34.03 -17.58
N ASP A 54 -5.12 -35.30 -17.18
CA ASP A 54 -6.11 -36.33 -17.55
C ASP A 54 -7.51 -36.01 -16.98
N LEU A 55 -7.55 -35.48 -15.76
CA LEU A 55 -8.81 -35.06 -15.14
C LEU A 55 -9.38 -33.82 -15.82
N TYR A 56 -8.52 -32.87 -16.22
CA TYR A 56 -8.94 -31.70 -16.98
C TYR A 56 -9.58 -32.12 -18.31
N ILE A 57 -8.94 -32.99 -19.09
CA ILE A 57 -9.48 -33.46 -20.37
C ILE A 57 -10.83 -34.13 -20.17
N ALA A 58 -10.92 -35.11 -19.26
CA ALA A 58 -12.16 -35.83 -19.01
C ALA A 58 -13.29 -34.89 -18.53
N PHE A 59 -12.96 -33.89 -17.72
CA PHE A 59 -13.93 -32.91 -17.25
C PHE A 59 -14.34 -31.92 -18.34
N PHE A 60 -13.42 -31.54 -19.22
CA PHE A 60 -13.70 -30.66 -20.35
C PHE A 60 -14.61 -31.33 -21.38
N ASP A 61 -14.33 -32.60 -21.72
CA ASP A 61 -15.19 -33.42 -22.58
C ASP A 61 -16.60 -33.57 -21.98
N PHE A 62 -16.68 -33.76 -20.66
CA PHE A 62 -17.96 -33.79 -19.93
C PHE A 62 -18.75 -32.48 -20.06
N LEU A 63 -18.08 -31.34 -19.91
CA LEU A 63 -18.71 -30.02 -20.07
C LEU A 63 -19.25 -29.83 -21.48
N LEU A 64 -18.48 -30.23 -22.49
CA LEU A 64 -18.90 -30.17 -23.90
C LEU A 64 -20.14 -31.02 -24.16
N ASP A 65 -20.14 -32.26 -23.69
CA ASP A 65 -21.28 -33.16 -23.87
C ASP A 65 -22.55 -32.62 -23.19
N ILE A 66 -22.43 -32.08 -21.98
CA ILE A 66 -23.59 -31.53 -21.25
C ILE A 66 -24.08 -30.26 -21.90
N THR A 67 -23.20 -29.33 -22.27
CA THR A 67 -23.62 -28.08 -22.92
C THR A 67 -24.32 -28.34 -24.25
N HIS A 68 -23.92 -29.40 -24.97
CA HIS A 68 -24.60 -29.84 -26.19
C HIS A 68 -25.94 -30.54 -25.92
N LEU A 69 -26.03 -31.38 -24.88
CA LEU A 69 -27.20 -32.25 -24.64
C LEU A 69 -28.24 -31.67 -23.68
N CYS A 70 -27.86 -30.72 -22.83
CA CYS A 70 -28.66 -30.22 -21.71
C CYS A 70 -28.90 -28.71 -21.81
N GLY A 71 -29.92 -28.30 -22.56
CA GLY A 71 -30.22 -26.88 -22.79
C GLY A 71 -30.74 -26.07 -21.60
N ASN A 72 -31.05 -26.71 -20.45
CA ASN A 72 -31.52 -26.04 -19.24
C ASN A 72 -30.48 -26.02 -18.10
N ILE A 73 -29.23 -26.35 -18.41
CA ILE A 73 -28.11 -26.35 -17.48
C ILE A 73 -27.06 -25.35 -17.98
N LEU A 74 -26.58 -24.49 -17.08
CA LEU A 74 -25.51 -23.54 -17.34
C LEU A 74 -24.35 -23.78 -16.36
N PHE A 75 -23.13 -23.79 -16.90
CA PHE A 75 -21.90 -23.83 -16.11
C PHE A 75 -21.32 -22.43 -15.98
N CYS A 76 -21.00 -22.05 -14.74
CA CYS A 76 -20.28 -20.83 -14.40
C CYS A 76 -18.90 -21.21 -13.89
N ILE A 77 -17.88 -20.98 -14.70
CA ILE A 77 -16.49 -21.34 -14.38
C ILE A 77 -15.76 -20.09 -13.91
N ALA A 78 -15.26 -20.12 -12.67
CA ALA A 78 -14.41 -19.08 -12.13
C ALA A 78 -12.94 -19.54 -12.13
N ARG A 79 -12.05 -18.69 -12.65
CA ARG A 79 -10.62 -18.95 -12.70
C ARG A 79 -9.80 -17.68 -12.48
N LYS A 80 -8.57 -17.84 -11.99
CA LYS A 80 -7.57 -16.77 -11.99
C LYS A 80 -6.85 -16.65 -13.34
N ASN A 81 -6.52 -15.42 -13.75
CA ASN A 81 -5.81 -15.16 -15.01
C ASN A 81 -4.28 -15.19 -14.89
N ASP A 82 -3.75 -15.06 -13.68
CA ASP A 82 -2.32 -14.89 -13.37
C ASP A 82 -1.58 -16.21 -13.09
N GLN A 83 -2.27 -17.35 -13.04
CA GLN A 83 -1.62 -18.65 -12.92
C GLN A 83 -1.06 -19.10 -14.28
N PRO A 84 0.26 -19.37 -14.38
CA PRO A 84 0.85 -19.92 -15.59
C PRO A 84 0.21 -21.28 -15.92
N THR A 85 -0.25 -21.46 -17.14
CA THR A 85 -0.67 -22.76 -17.68
C THR A 85 0.50 -23.70 -17.97
N THR A 86 1.74 -23.30 -17.67
CA THR A 86 2.99 -23.97 -18.04
C THR A 86 3.36 -25.16 -17.18
N TYR A 87 2.40 -25.83 -16.55
CA TYR A 87 2.68 -27.13 -15.92
C TYR A 87 2.43 -28.23 -16.95
N ASP A 88 3.53 -28.61 -17.61
CA ASP A 88 3.69 -29.72 -18.55
C ASP A 88 3.41 -29.37 -20.02
N ASP A 89 4.46 -29.26 -20.85
CA ASP A 89 4.37 -29.15 -22.33
C ASP A 89 3.60 -30.33 -22.96
N ARG A 90 3.34 -31.40 -22.19
CA ARG A 90 2.56 -32.58 -22.59
C ARG A 90 1.06 -32.41 -22.37
N ALA A 91 0.64 -31.53 -21.46
CA ALA A 91 -0.75 -31.25 -21.17
C ALA A 91 -1.24 -30.12 -22.08
N LYS A 92 -1.93 -30.46 -23.17
CA LYS A 92 -2.63 -29.48 -24.00
C LYS A 92 -3.87 -28.97 -23.26
N ILE A 93 -3.67 -28.07 -22.29
CA ILE A 93 -4.77 -27.31 -21.68
C ILE A 93 -5.27 -26.33 -22.75
N ASP A 94 -6.43 -26.61 -23.34
CA ASP A 94 -7.03 -25.83 -24.41
C ASP A 94 -8.01 -24.79 -23.84
N LEU A 95 -7.45 -23.70 -23.31
CA LEU A 95 -8.25 -22.58 -22.82
C LEU A 95 -8.91 -21.79 -23.96
N GLU A 96 -8.40 -21.90 -25.19
CA GLU A 96 -8.97 -21.18 -26.32
C GLU A 96 -10.30 -21.81 -26.72
N HIS A 97 -10.36 -23.14 -26.79
CA HIS A 97 -11.62 -23.86 -26.98
C HIS A 97 -12.65 -23.50 -25.92
N LEU A 98 -12.25 -23.45 -24.63
CA LEU A 98 -13.16 -23.04 -23.56
C LEU A 98 -13.73 -21.64 -23.79
N ARG A 99 -12.92 -20.69 -24.30
CA ARG A 99 -13.39 -19.33 -24.64
C ARG A 99 -14.30 -19.32 -25.85
N GLU A 100 -14.04 -20.15 -26.86
CA GLU A 100 -14.89 -20.24 -28.06
C GLU A 100 -16.31 -20.72 -27.74
N ILE A 101 -16.45 -21.60 -26.74
CA ILE A 101 -17.73 -22.20 -26.35
C ILE A 101 -18.43 -21.48 -25.18
N SER A 102 -17.84 -20.40 -24.65
CA SER A 102 -18.37 -19.73 -23.45
C SER A 102 -18.35 -18.21 -23.56
N GLU A 103 -19.27 -17.57 -22.85
CA GLU A 103 -19.25 -16.12 -22.64
C GLU A 103 -18.31 -15.79 -21.48
N THR A 104 -17.27 -15.02 -21.77
CA THR A 104 -16.26 -14.64 -20.77
C THR A 104 -16.62 -13.31 -20.12
N VAL A 105 -16.78 -13.31 -18.80
CA VAL A 105 -16.89 -12.08 -18.00
C VAL A 105 -15.56 -11.86 -17.27
N LEU A 106 -14.85 -10.79 -17.62
CA LEU A 106 -13.65 -10.38 -16.91
C LEU A 106 -14.06 -9.60 -15.65
N LEU A 107 -13.65 -10.09 -14.49
CA LEU A 107 -13.74 -9.33 -13.24
C LEU A 107 -12.46 -8.50 -13.10
N GLU A 108 -12.60 -7.19 -13.31
CA GLU A 108 -11.50 -6.23 -13.16
C GLU A 108 -11.29 -5.86 -11.68
N ASP A 109 -10.15 -5.24 -11.39
CA ASP A 109 -9.98 -4.52 -10.12
C ASP A 109 -11.02 -3.39 -10.02
N PHE A 110 -11.33 -2.95 -8.80
CA PHE A 110 -12.32 -1.90 -8.59
C PHE A 110 -11.96 -0.63 -9.36
N SER A 111 -12.94 -0.17 -10.12
CA SER A 111 -13.02 1.21 -10.55
C SER A 111 -13.10 2.14 -9.34
N ARG A 112 -12.86 3.44 -9.58
CA ARG A 112 -12.98 4.44 -8.53
C ARG A 112 -14.39 4.50 -7.96
N ASP A 113 -15.41 4.40 -8.80
CA ASP A 113 -16.81 4.52 -8.35
C ASP A 113 -17.22 3.32 -7.49
N GLU A 114 -16.76 2.12 -7.83
CA GLU A 114 -16.96 0.93 -6.99
C GLU A 114 -16.23 1.04 -5.64
N ALA A 115 -14.98 1.54 -5.66
CA ALA A 115 -14.24 1.78 -4.42
C ALA A 115 -14.94 2.85 -3.56
N VAL A 116 -15.36 3.97 -4.14
CA VAL A 116 -16.11 5.00 -3.41
C VAL A 116 -17.42 4.44 -2.86
N GLY A 117 -18.18 3.66 -3.63
CA GLY A 117 -19.39 3.01 -3.16
C GLY A 117 -19.15 2.08 -1.96
N LEU A 118 -18.03 1.36 -1.91
CA LEU A 118 -17.68 0.56 -0.74
C LEU A 118 -17.27 1.42 0.47
N ILE A 119 -16.63 2.57 0.25
CA ILE A 119 -16.36 3.52 1.33
C ILE A 119 -17.66 4.12 1.88
N GLU A 120 -18.67 4.36 1.04
CA GLU A 120 -19.95 4.89 1.51
C GLU A 120 -20.61 3.95 2.53
N HIS A 121 -20.49 2.63 2.37
CA HIS A 121 -20.92 1.66 3.37
C HIS A 121 -20.18 1.78 4.71
N VAL A 122 -18.96 2.29 4.74
CA VAL A 122 -18.28 2.59 6.02
C VAL A 122 -19.10 3.63 6.80
N GLN A 123 -19.64 4.65 6.13
CA GLN A 123 -20.42 5.72 6.76
C GLN A 123 -21.69 5.17 7.42
N ASP A 124 -22.35 4.21 6.74
CA ASP A 124 -23.53 3.53 7.26
C ASP A 124 -23.18 2.76 8.54
N GLU A 125 -22.07 2.01 8.54
CA GLU A 125 -21.63 1.20 9.69
C GLU A 125 -21.15 2.05 10.88
N ILE A 126 -20.51 3.20 10.64
CA ILE A 126 -20.03 4.08 11.73
C ILE A 126 -21.07 5.12 12.17
N GLU A 127 -22.24 5.17 11.51
CA GLU A 127 -23.33 6.13 11.75
C GLU A 127 -22.90 7.60 11.70
N GLN A 128 -21.88 7.94 10.91
CA GLN A 128 -21.37 9.31 10.75
C GLN A 128 -20.74 9.52 9.36
N PRO A 129 -20.77 10.75 8.81
CA PRO A 129 -20.06 11.07 7.58
C PRO A 129 -18.56 10.81 7.71
N LEU A 130 -17.95 10.23 6.68
CA LEU A 130 -16.51 10.01 6.66
C LEU A 130 -15.79 11.32 6.29
N LEU A 131 -14.73 11.67 7.00
CA LEU A 131 -13.89 12.81 6.66
C LEU A 131 -13.25 12.61 5.28
N ASP A 132 -13.29 13.64 4.43
CA ASP A 132 -12.74 13.60 3.07
C ASP A 132 -11.29 13.10 3.03
N ARG A 133 -10.47 13.51 3.99
CA ARG A 133 -9.07 13.05 4.10
C ARG A 133 -8.94 11.57 4.39
N LEU A 134 -9.84 11.01 5.22
CA LEU A 134 -9.83 9.59 5.56
C LEU A 134 -10.29 8.76 4.35
N ARG A 135 -11.29 9.26 3.61
CA ARG A 135 -11.71 8.70 2.31
C ARG A 135 -10.55 8.69 1.32
N GLU A 136 -9.87 9.82 1.12
CA GLU A 136 -8.71 9.92 0.21
C GLU A 136 -7.60 8.94 0.60
N MET A 137 -7.31 8.81 1.89
CA MET A 137 -6.31 7.84 2.37
C MET A 137 -6.74 6.40 2.10
N ALA A 138 -8.01 6.06 2.28
CA ALA A 138 -8.50 4.72 1.99
C ALA A 138 -8.40 4.36 0.50
N LEU A 139 -8.70 5.31 -0.39
CA LEU A 139 -8.53 5.17 -1.84
C LEU A 139 -7.05 5.08 -2.25
N GLU A 140 -6.17 5.86 -1.61
CA GLU A 140 -4.73 5.86 -1.88
C GLU A 140 -4.10 4.46 -1.64
N PHE A 141 -4.49 3.79 -0.56
CA PHE A 141 -3.89 2.51 -0.17
C PHE A 141 -4.54 1.27 -0.78
N SER A 142 -5.78 1.36 -1.28
CA SER A 142 -6.50 0.18 -1.77
C SER A 142 -6.03 -0.33 -3.13
N ARG A 143 -5.46 0.56 -3.97
CA ARG A 143 -4.90 0.24 -5.30
C ARG A 143 -5.88 -0.43 -6.27
N GLY A 144 -7.19 -0.37 -6.01
CA GLY A 144 -8.21 -1.06 -6.80
C GLY A 144 -8.46 -2.51 -6.38
N PHE A 145 -7.59 -3.12 -5.56
CA PHE A 145 -7.80 -4.50 -5.14
C PHE A 145 -9.03 -4.63 -4.24
N PRO A 146 -10.09 -5.37 -4.65
CA PRO A 146 -11.33 -5.44 -3.88
C PRO A 146 -11.14 -5.91 -2.44
N TRP A 147 -10.30 -6.93 -2.25
CA TRP A 147 -10.00 -7.48 -0.93
C TRP A 147 -9.28 -6.45 -0.03
N LEU A 148 -8.29 -5.72 -0.56
CA LEU A 148 -7.51 -4.74 0.22
C LEU A 148 -8.37 -3.55 0.58
N HIS A 149 -9.21 -3.11 -0.36
CA HIS A 149 -10.17 -2.04 -0.13
C HIS A 149 -11.13 -2.38 1.01
N LYS A 150 -11.76 -3.56 0.94
CA LYS A 150 -12.63 -4.07 2.01
C LYS A 150 -11.91 -4.16 3.36
N ARG A 151 -10.63 -4.58 3.36
CA ARG A 151 -9.80 -4.65 4.58
C ARG A 151 -9.53 -3.27 5.19
N ILE A 152 -9.23 -2.26 4.37
CA ILE A 152 -9.04 -0.89 4.84
C ILE A 152 -10.34 -0.36 5.45
N CYS A 153 -11.48 -0.56 4.78
CA CYS A 153 -12.80 -0.18 5.30
C CYS A 153 -13.09 -0.84 6.66
N ALA A 154 -12.90 -2.15 6.77
CA ALA A 154 -13.10 -2.88 8.03
C ALA A 154 -12.18 -2.40 9.16
N HIS A 155 -10.93 -2.05 8.83
CA HIS A 155 -9.98 -1.49 9.80
C HIS A 155 -10.43 -0.11 10.31
N ILE A 156 -10.88 0.78 9.41
CA ILE A 156 -11.42 2.09 9.79
C ILE A 156 -12.61 1.92 10.74
N ILE A 157 -13.58 1.06 10.39
CA ILE A 157 -14.74 0.75 11.24
C ILE A 157 -14.29 0.27 12.61
N SER A 158 -13.43 -0.75 12.65
CA SER A 158 -12.96 -1.35 13.91
C SER A 158 -12.24 -0.35 14.82
N MET A 159 -11.45 0.55 14.24
CA MET A 159 -10.75 1.57 15.02
C MET A 159 -11.70 2.60 15.64
N ILE A 160 -12.73 2.99 14.88
CA ILE A 160 -13.78 3.90 15.36
C ILE A 160 -14.61 3.24 16.45
N GLU A 161 -15.02 1.98 16.28
CA GLU A 161 -15.73 1.19 17.30
C GLU A 161 -14.91 1.04 18.60
N LYS A 162 -13.59 0.93 18.49
CA LYS A 162 -12.66 0.91 19.64
C LYS A 162 -12.44 2.28 20.28
N GLY A 163 -13.11 3.33 19.79
CA GLY A 163 -13.14 4.67 20.37
C GLY A 163 -12.16 5.68 19.77
N ALA A 164 -11.49 5.36 18.65
CA ALA A 164 -10.65 6.33 17.95
C ALA A 164 -11.51 7.34 17.17
N SER A 165 -11.15 8.63 17.19
CA SER A 165 -11.82 9.62 16.33
C SER A 165 -11.31 9.55 14.89
N GLN A 166 -12.11 9.98 13.92
CA GLN A 166 -11.66 10.04 12.52
C GLN A 166 -10.46 10.98 12.34
N GLU A 167 -10.40 12.09 13.09
CA GLU A 167 -9.24 12.99 13.10
C GLU A 167 -8.00 12.27 13.63
N GLU A 168 -8.14 11.46 14.67
CA GLU A 168 -7.03 10.66 15.17
C GLU A 168 -6.52 9.67 14.11
N LEU A 169 -7.41 9.06 13.32
CA LEU A 169 -7.02 8.18 12.22
C LEU A 169 -6.34 8.93 11.07
N VAL A 170 -6.82 10.12 10.71
CA VAL A 170 -6.18 10.98 9.71
C VAL A 170 -4.81 11.44 10.17
N GLN A 171 -4.67 11.85 11.43
CA GLN A 171 -3.40 12.30 11.99
C GLN A 171 -2.43 11.14 12.19
N ALA A 172 -2.94 9.99 12.63
CA ALA A 172 -2.22 8.74 12.67
C ALA A 172 -1.68 8.46 11.27
N GLY A 173 -2.52 8.38 10.26
CA GLY A 173 -2.14 7.79 8.98
C GLY A 173 -2.52 6.31 8.97
N LEU A 174 -3.01 5.81 7.83
CA LEU A 174 -3.26 4.39 7.62
C LEU A 174 -1.96 3.70 7.20
N LYS A 175 -1.64 2.57 7.84
CA LYS A 175 -0.51 1.72 7.50
C LYS A 175 -1.02 0.34 7.07
N PRO A 176 -0.76 -0.11 5.82
CA PRO A 176 -1.14 -1.45 5.39
C PRO A 176 -0.61 -2.58 6.28
N ASP A 177 0.54 -2.41 6.92
CA ASP A 177 1.11 -3.39 7.86
C ASP A 177 0.35 -3.47 9.19
N GLU A 178 -0.38 -2.42 9.59
CA GLU A 178 -1.28 -2.47 10.74
C GLU A 178 -2.50 -3.35 10.46
N LEU A 179 -2.98 -3.39 9.21
CA LEU A 179 -4.12 -4.23 8.81
C LEU A 179 -3.89 -5.70 9.15
N PHE A 180 -2.69 -6.21 8.88
CA PHE A 180 -2.32 -7.61 9.17
C PHE A 180 -2.00 -7.83 10.64
N ARG A 181 -1.33 -6.87 11.31
CA ARG A 181 -1.05 -6.95 12.74
C ARG A 181 -2.34 -7.03 13.57
N GLU A 182 -3.38 -6.34 13.14
CA GLU A 182 -4.70 -6.41 13.77
C GLU A 182 -5.43 -7.74 13.56
N GLU A 183 -5.34 -8.35 12.38
CA GLU A 183 -5.89 -9.70 12.16
C GLU A 183 -5.27 -10.72 13.11
N LEU A 184 -3.97 -10.56 13.38
CA LEU A 184 -3.22 -11.42 14.29
C LEU A 184 -3.41 -11.03 15.76
N ALA A 185 -4.01 -9.87 16.08
CA ALA A 185 -4.12 -9.38 17.45
C ALA A 185 -5.02 -10.26 18.34
N GLY A 186 -5.94 -11.02 17.73
CA GLY A 186 -6.76 -12.00 18.43
C GLY A 186 -6.01 -13.28 18.85
N LEU A 187 -4.78 -13.47 18.39
CA LEU A 187 -3.93 -14.61 18.73
C LEU A 187 -2.88 -14.23 19.78
N ASP A 188 -2.53 -15.18 20.65
CA ASP A 188 -1.36 -15.02 21.52
C ASP A 188 -0.04 -15.22 20.73
N GLU A 189 1.13 -14.87 21.32
CA GLU A 189 2.41 -15.02 20.61
C GLU A 189 2.75 -16.48 20.23
N PRO A 190 2.50 -17.50 21.07
CA PRO A 190 2.61 -18.90 20.67
C PRO A 190 1.74 -19.28 19.46
N GLU A 191 0.48 -18.83 19.41
CA GLU A 191 -0.42 -19.06 18.28
C GLU A 191 0.04 -18.34 17.02
N LYS A 192 0.56 -17.12 17.14
CA LYS A 192 1.18 -16.39 16.01
C LYS A 192 2.39 -17.12 15.46
N ASP A 193 3.30 -17.59 16.33
CA ASP A 193 4.46 -18.36 15.91
C ASP A 193 4.04 -19.66 15.21
N TYR A 194 3.06 -20.36 15.79
CA TYR A 194 2.49 -21.56 15.20
C TYR A 194 1.91 -21.30 13.80
N LEU A 195 1.11 -20.24 13.65
CA LEU A 195 0.54 -19.85 12.35
C LEU A 195 1.62 -19.50 11.32
N ARG A 196 2.68 -18.77 11.71
CA ARG A 196 3.81 -18.43 10.82
C ARG A 196 4.53 -19.70 10.35
N ARG A 197 4.75 -20.66 11.25
CA ARG A 197 5.34 -21.97 10.90
C ARG A 197 4.41 -22.76 10.00
N LEU A 198 3.12 -22.80 10.30
CA LEU A 198 2.11 -23.51 9.52
C LEU A 198 2.04 -22.97 8.08
N ALA A 199 2.08 -21.64 7.91
CA ALA A 199 2.03 -20.98 6.61
C ALA A 199 3.16 -21.42 5.66
N GLN A 200 4.31 -21.89 6.16
CA GLN A 200 5.40 -22.42 5.34
C GLN A 200 5.01 -23.69 4.58
N TYR A 201 4.08 -24.47 5.13
CA TYR A 201 3.64 -25.75 4.57
C TYR A 201 2.30 -25.66 3.84
N LEU A 202 1.59 -24.54 3.92
CA LEU A 202 0.32 -24.35 3.21
C LEU A 202 0.56 -24.04 1.71
N PRO A 203 -0.26 -24.58 0.79
CA PRO A 203 -1.44 -25.44 1.04
C PRO A 203 -1.09 -26.89 1.37
N ALA A 204 -1.78 -27.50 2.33
CA ALA A 204 -1.51 -28.88 2.80
C ALA A 204 -2.75 -29.59 3.36
N THR A 205 -2.77 -30.92 3.32
CA THR A 205 -3.80 -31.72 4.00
C THR A 205 -3.50 -31.89 5.49
N LEU A 206 -4.48 -32.36 6.27
CA LEU A 206 -4.25 -32.67 7.68
C LEU A 206 -3.17 -33.75 7.88
N ASP A 207 -3.09 -34.72 6.96
CA ASP A 207 -2.11 -35.80 7.01
C ASP A 207 -0.69 -35.24 6.79
N ASP A 208 -0.51 -34.40 5.76
CA ASP A 208 0.78 -33.72 5.48
C ASP A 208 1.23 -32.90 6.70
N LEU A 209 0.31 -32.16 7.31
CA LEU A 209 0.60 -31.35 8.51
C LEU A 209 0.92 -32.21 9.73
N SER A 210 0.27 -33.38 9.86
CA SER A 210 0.50 -34.30 10.98
C SER A 210 1.91 -34.89 10.95
N GLU A 211 2.45 -35.15 9.76
CA GLU A 211 3.83 -35.64 9.60
C GLU A 211 4.88 -34.60 10.04
N VAL A 212 4.62 -33.33 9.74
CA VAL A 212 5.54 -32.21 10.02
C VAL A 212 5.47 -31.77 11.48
N PHE A 213 4.27 -31.51 11.99
CA PHE A 213 4.09 -30.95 13.33
C PHE A 213 4.15 -32.02 14.42
N ARG A 214 3.75 -33.27 14.11
CA ARG A 214 3.71 -34.41 15.05
C ARG A 214 2.95 -34.11 16.35
N ASP A 215 1.98 -33.20 16.26
CA ASP A 215 1.23 -32.64 17.39
C ASP A 215 -0.12 -33.37 17.63
N GLY A 216 -0.44 -34.42 16.88
CA GLY A 216 -1.64 -35.25 17.06
C GLY A 216 -2.94 -34.45 17.17
N ASP A 217 -3.76 -34.73 18.19
CA ASP A 217 -5.04 -34.02 18.43
C ASP A 217 -4.88 -32.51 18.68
N VAL A 218 -3.69 -32.04 19.06
CA VAL A 218 -3.42 -30.61 19.28
C VAL A 218 -3.37 -29.86 17.95
N LEU A 219 -2.87 -30.48 16.88
CA LEU A 219 -2.88 -29.91 15.52
C LEU A 219 -4.30 -29.59 15.09
N VAL A 220 -5.23 -30.54 15.26
CA VAL A 220 -6.64 -30.38 14.87
C VAL A 220 -7.25 -29.19 15.60
N LYS A 221 -7.07 -29.10 16.93
CA LYS A 221 -7.58 -27.98 17.74
C LYS A 221 -7.00 -26.64 17.31
N ARG A 222 -5.69 -26.57 17.06
CA ARG A 222 -5.02 -25.34 16.60
C ARG A 222 -5.53 -24.90 15.23
N VAL A 223 -5.63 -25.81 14.28
CA VAL A 223 -6.15 -25.51 12.94
C VAL A 223 -7.60 -25.07 13.02
N SER A 224 -8.45 -25.73 13.82
CA SER A 224 -9.83 -25.30 14.04
C SER A 224 -9.93 -23.90 14.67
N SER A 225 -9.06 -23.56 15.63
CA SER A 225 -8.98 -22.20 16.20
C SER A 225 -8.64 -21.16 15.12
N LEU A 226 -7.63 -21.44 14.29
CA LEU A 226 -7.22 -20.55 13.20
C LEU A 226 -8.30 -20.39 12.12
N GLN A 227 -9.11 -21.43 11.88
CA GLN A 227 -10.30 -21.35 11.02
C GLN A 227 -11.40 -20.48 11.65
N ALA A 228 -11.63 -20.58 12.96
CA ALA A 228 -12.60 -19.74 13.66
C ALA A 228 -12.21 -18.25 13.58
N HIS A 229 -10.91 -17.95 13.61
CA HIS A 229 -10.37 -16.62 13.34
C HIS A 229 -10.36 -16.22 11.86
N ARG A 230 -10.82 -17.10 10.95
CA ARG A 230 -10.83 -16.90 9.49
C ARG A 230 -9.45 -16.66 8.86
N LEU A 231 -8.37 -17.06 9.55
CA LEU A 231 -7.00 -16.94 9.06
C LEU A 231 -6.64 -18.09 8.12
N ILE A 232 -7.30 -19.24 8.32
CA ILE A 232 -7.17 -20.45 7.50
C ILE A 232 -8.54 -20.85 6.95
N ARG A 233 -8.56 -21.28 5.70
CA ARG A 233 -9.71 -21.90 5.03
C ARG A 233 -9.43 -23.38 4.79
N LEU A 234 -10.49 -24.18 4.70
CA LEU A 234 -10.45 -25.57 4.27
C LEU A 234 -11.24 -25.69 2.97
N THR A 235 -10.58 -26.14 1.90
CA THR A 235 -11.21 -26.42 0.60
C THR A 235 -11.02 -27.89 0.28
N GLY A 236 -12.12 -28.65 0.29
CA GLY A 236 -12.07 -30.11 0.25
C GLY A 236 -11.32 -30.66 1.47
N ARG A 237 -10.10 -31.14 1.28
CA ARG A 237 -9.20 -31.65 2.34
C ARG A 237 -7.95 -30.78 2.54
N ILE A 238 -7.83 -29.70 1.80
CA ILE A 238 -6.62 -28.87 1.76
C ILE A 238 -6.87 -27.62 2.60
N TYR A 239 -6.04 -27.45 3.62
CA TYR A 239 -5.95 -26.21 4.38
C TYR A 239 -5.08 -25.21 3.63
N ASP A 240 -5.49 -23.95 3.65
CA ASP A 240 -4.72 -22.84 3.10
C ASP A 240 -5.06 -21.53 3.82
N THR A 241 -4.28 -20.48 3.63
CA THR A 241 -4.70 -19.13 4.07
C THR A 241 -5.87 -18.63 3.22
N TYR A 242 -6.60 -17.62 3.73
CA TYR A 242 -7.73 -17.06 2.99
C TYR A 242 -7.33 -16.32 1.71
N ASN A 243 -6.10 -15.77 1.66
CA ASN A 243 -5.49 -15.25 0.44
C ASN A 243 -3.96 -15.45 0.45
N ASP A 244 -3.35 -15.31 -0.72
CA ASP A 244 -1.90 -15.49 -0.91
C ASP A 244 -1.08 -14.34 -0.31
N VAL A 245 -1.68 -13.16 -0.12
CA VAL A 245 -1.02 -12.00 0.47
C VAL A 245 -0.73 -12.21 1.96
N LEU A 246 -1.71 -12.71 2.72
CA LEU A 246 -1.53 -13.10 4.12
C LEU A 246 -0.50 -14.21 4.23
N LYS A 247 -0.54 -15.21 3.33
CA LYS A 247 0.44 -16.31 3.29
C LYS A 247 1.85 -15.76 3.23
N GLU A 248 2.10 -14.87 2.28
CA GLU A 248 3.43 -14.30 2.07
C GLU A 248 3.84 -13.36 3.21
N TYR A 249 2.88 -12.62 3.79
CA TYR A 249 3.10 -11.84 5.00
C TYR A 249 3.48 -12.71 6.20
N LEU A 250 2.81 -13.85 6.41
CA LEU A 250 3.14 -14.80 7.48
C LEU A 250 4.52 -15.43 7.27
N LYS A 251 4.92 -15.67 6.01
CA LYS A 251 6.23 -16.24 5.67
C LYS A 251 7.38 -15.26 5.83
N THR A 252 7.19 -14.01 5.43
CA THR A 252 8.28 -13.03 5.28
C THR A 252 8.24 -11.87 6.29
N GLY A 253 7.11 -11.68 6.96
CA GLY A 253 6.80 -10.49 7.76
C GLY A 253 6.60 -9.22 6.92
N LYS A 254 6.52 -9.34 5.58
CA LYS A 254 6.43 -8.22 4.64
C LYS A 254 5.24 -8.39 3.72
N ILE A 255 4.63 -7.27 3.36
CA ILE A 255 3.56 -7.26 2.36
C ILE A 255 4.22 -7.51 0.98
N PRO A 256 3.72 -8.47 0.17
CA PRO A 256 4.34 -8.88 -1.09
C PRO A 256 4.22 -7.90 -2.25
N PHE A 257 3.79 -6.67 -1.98
CA PHE A 257 3.76 -5.59 -2.95
C PHE A 257 4.25 -4.29 -2.32
N GLY A 258 4.91 -3.46 -3.11
CA GLY A 258 5.32 -2.12 -2.68
C GLY A 258 4.10 -1.27 -2.36
N ILE A 259 4.00 -0.77 -1.13
CA ILE A 259 2.99 0.21 -0.76
C ILE A 259 3.27 1.48 -1.56
N LYS A 260 2.29 1.92 -2.35
CA LYS A 260 2.36 3.16 -3.12
C LYS A 260 1.72 4.28 -2.31
N TYR A 261 2.40 5.41 -2.22
CA TYR A 261 1.85 6.63 -1.62
C TYR A 261 2.53 7.85 -2.21
N VAL A 262 1.84 8.99 -2.16
CA VAL A 262 2.39 10.28 -2.60
C VAL A 262 3.03 11.05 -1.44
N PHE A 263 4.16 11.69 -1.73
CA PHE A 263 4.75 12.70 -0.85
C PHE A 263 3.96 14.01 -0.97
N ARG A 264 3.67 14.65 0.16
CA ARG A 264 2.82 15.86 0.28
C ARG A 264 3.58 17.05 0.88
N ALA A 265 4.83 16.88 1.27
CA ALA A 265 5.71 17.87 1.86
C ALA A 265 7.15 17.68 1.32
N SER A 266 7.96 18.74 1.45
CA SER A 266 9.35 18.71 0.98
C SER A 266 10.24 17.89 1.92
N PRO A 267 11.23 17.16 1.39
CA PRO A 267 12.14 16.35 2.20
C PRO A 267 12.84 17.18 3.28
N VAL A 268 13.34 18.38 2.93
CA VAL A 268 14.07 19.23 3.88
C VAL A 268 13.20 19.60 5.09
N ALA A 269 11.98 20.09 4.85
CA ALA A 269 11.10 20.50 5.93
C ALA A 269 10.64 19.32 6.79
N THR A 270 10.43 18.16 6.16
CA THR A 270 10.05 16.91 6.84
C THR A 270 11.20 16.36 7.70
N LEU A 271 12.42 16.32 7.18
CA LEU A 271 13.59 15.82 7.90
C LEU A 271 14.06 16.78 9.00
N ASN A 272 13.95 18.09 8.80
CA ASN A 272 14.21 19.07 9.86
C ASN A 272 13.24 18.88 11.04
N LEU A 273 11.97 18.53 10.76
CA LEU A 273 11.02 18.19 11.82
C LEU A 273 11.45 16.92 12.58
N LEU A 274 11.88 15.86 11.88
CA LEU A 274 12.39 14.64 12.52
C LEU A 274 13.58 14.94 13.45
N ASP A 275 14.54 15.74 12.97
CA ASP A 275 15.70 16.16 13.73
C ASP A 275 15.31 16.94 15.00
N ARG A 276 14.30 17.81 14.90
CA ARG A 276 13.75 18.53 16.05
C ARG A 276 13.05 17.60 17.03
N ILE A 277 12.23 16.68 16.55
CA ILE A 277 11.55 15.66 17.39
C ILE A 277 12.60 14.86 18.17
N GLN A 278 13.67 14.40 17.51
CA GLN A 278 14.74 13.66 18.16
C GLN A 278 15.52 14.51 19.16
N ARG A 279 15.92 15.73 18.79
CA ARG A 279 16.74 16.62 19.62
C ARG A 279 16.01 17.08 20.88
N TYR A 280 14.75 17.47 20.73
CA TYR A 280 13.95 18.04 21.82
C TYR A 280 13.03 17.02 22.48
N ASN A 281 13.07 15.77 22.01
CA ASN A 281 12.25 14.66 22.51
C ASN A 281 10.75 14.99 22.54
N TRP A 282 10.25 15.71 21.51
CA TRP A 282 8.83 16.06 21.41
C TRP A 282 7.97 14.80 21.33
N LYS A 283 6.95 14.73 22.19
CA LYS A 283 6.09 13.55 22.34
C LYS A 283 4.66 13.77 21.86
N THR A 284 4.23 15.02 21.69
CA THR A 284 2.85 15.31 21.32
C THR A 284 2.77 16.31 20.16
N LEU A 285 1.62 16.32 19.48
CA LEU A 285 1.34 17.36 18.48
C LEU A 285 1.33 18.76 19.10
N SER A 286 0.93 18.89 20.37
CA SER A 286 0.97 20.16 21.10
C SER A 286 2.40 20.66 21.28
N ASP A 287 3.34 19.78 21.63
CA ASP A 287 4.76 20.12 21.77
C ASP A 287 5.32 20.71 20.46
N ILE A 288 4.94 20.11 19.33
CA ILE A 288 5.32 20.61 18.01
C ILE A 288 4.65 21.94 17.74
N ARG A 289 3.33 22.07 17.94
CA ARG A 289 2.56 23.27 17.59
C ARG A 289 3.00 24.51 18.39
N GLU A 290 3.37 24.35 19.64
CA GLU A 290 3.86 25.47 20.46
C GLU A 290 5.20 26.04 19.95
N LYS A 291 5.97 25.22 19.23
CA LYS A 291 7.33 25.55 18.78
C LYS A 291 7.44 25.76 17.27
N GLU A 292 6.58 25.14 16.48
CA GLU A 292 6.42 25.36 15.05
C GLU A 292 5.27 26.33 14.83
N ARG A 293 5.58 27.58 14.45
CA ARG A 293 4.60 28.58 13.99
C ARG A 293 4.01 28.22 12.61
N ARG A 294 3.51 26.99 12.45
CA ARG A 294 2.97 26.46 11.19
C ARG A 294 1.51 26.05 11.35
N SER A 295 0.82 25.95 10.21
CA SER A 295 -0.52 25.40 10.21
C SER A 295 -0.48 23.93 10.66
N ILE A 296 -1.51 23.51 11.41
CA ILE A 296 -1.67 22.13 11.86
C ILE A 296 -1.63 21.17 10.66
N GLY A 297 -2.28 21.54 9.55
CA GLY A 297 -2.25 20.76 8.31
C GLY A 297 -0.83 20.53 7.77
N GLY A 298 0.03 21.55 7.78
CA GLY A 298 1.42 21.42 7.33
C GLY A 298 2.25 20.50 8.23
N ILE A 299 2.04 20.56 9.56
CA ILE A 299 2.70 19.66 10.52
C ILE A 299 2.24 18.22 10.29
N LEU A 300 0.93 18.00 10.14
CA LEU A 300 0.37 16.66 9.92
C LEU A 300 0.85 16.02 8.62
N ASN A 301 1.00 16.79 7.54
CA ASN A 301 1.56 16.27 6.29
C ASN A 301 2.98 15.73 6.47
N ARG A 302 3.83 16.40 7.27
CA ARG A 302 5.20 15.94 7.55
C ARG A 302 5.23 14.75 8.48
N LEU A 303 4.42 14.76 9.54
CA LEU A 303 4.29 13.62 10.44
C LEU A 303 3.81 12.38 9.69
N ARG A 304 2.86 12.53 8.77
CA ARG A 304 2.40 11.47 7.86
C ARG A 304 3.57 10.92 7.04
N GLU A 305 4.38 11.76 6.41
CA GLU A 305 5.53 11.30 5.62
C GLU A 305 6.56 10.54 6.46
N LEU A 306 6.94 11.07 7.61
CA LEU A 306 7.86 10.40 8.52
C LEU A 306 7.30 9.05 8.98
N ARG A 307 5.99 8.96 9.21
CA ARG A 307 5.33 7.71 9.55
C ARG A 307 5.33 6.72 8.38
N LEU A 308 5.03 7.16 7.16
CA LEU A 308 5.02 6.29 5.97
C LEU A 308 6.43 5.80 5.60
N LEU A 309 7.46 6.60 5.89
CA LEU A 309 8.85 6.19 5.82
C LEU A 309 9.27 5.28 6.99
N GLY A 310 8.40 5.04 7.98
CA GLY A 310 8.72 4.25 9.17
C GLY A 310 9.78 4.87 10.08
N LEU A 311 9.96 6.20 9.99
CA LEU A 311 10.92 6.95 10.80
C LEU A 311 10.34 7.38 12.15
N LEU A 312 9.01 7.47 12.25
CA LEU A 312 8.29 7.69 13.50
C LEU A 312 7.00 6.87 13.57
N GLU A 313 6.50 6.70 14.78
CA GLU A 313 5.14 6.24 15.09
C GLU A 313 4.35 7.37 15.73
N TYR A 314 3.09 7.53 15.32
CA TYR A 314 2.15 8.46 15.94
C TYR A 314 0.86 7.71 16.28
N SER A 315 0.74 7.32 17.55
CA SER A 315 -0.43 6.58 18.03
C SER A 315 -0.85 7.12 19.38
N LYS A 316 -2.17 7.13 19.64
CA LYS A 316 -2.74 7.65 20.91
C LYS A 316 -2.21 9.05 21.28
N ARG A 317 -2.07 9.91 20.25
CA ARG A 317 -1.54 11.29 20.37
C ARG A 317 -0.09 11.39 20.86
N CYS A 318 0.65 10.28 20.83
CA CYS A 318 2.04 10.19 21.24
C CYS A 318 2.95 9.93 20.03
N ILE A 319 4.04 10.68 19.96
CA ILE A 319 5.11 10.57 18.95
C ILE A 319 6.26 9.77 19.55
N GLN A 320 6.62 8.70 18.86
CA GLN A 320 7.73 7.82 19.25
C GLN A 320 8.62 7.54 18.05
N LEU A 321 9.93 7.53 18.27
CA LEU A 321 10.87 7.07 17.25
C LEU A 321 11.13 5.58 17.45
N PRO A 322 10.99 4.75 16.39
CA PRO A 322 11.40 3.36 16.42
C PRO A 322 12.88 3.21 16.81
N GLU A 323 13.23 2.08 17.44
CA GLU A 323 14.62 1.78 17.82
C GLU A 323 15.59 1.86 16.65
N VAL A 324 15.17 1.41 15.46
CA VAL A 324 15.98 1.49 14.23
C VAL A 324 16.32 2.93 13.87
N THR A 325 15.38 3.86 14.04
CA THR A 325 15.60 5.30 13.78
C THR A 325 16.56 5.86 14.83
N ILE A 326 16.36 5.53 16.11
CA ILE A 326 17.22 5.99 17.21
C ILE A 326 18.66 5.51 17.01
N LYS A 327 18.85 4.22 16.70
CA LYS A 327 20.17 3.65 16.40
C LYS A 327 20.80 4.32 15.18
N ALA A 328 20.03 4.55 14.11
CA ALA A 328 20.55 5.25 12.94
C ALA A 328 20.99 6.69 13.22
N TYR A 329 20.37 7.37 14.19
CA TYR A 329 20.87 8.66 14.70
C TYR A 329 22.16 8.53 15.50
N GLN A 330 22.30 7.48 16.32
CA GLN A 330 23.48 7.22 17.16
C GLN A 330 24.69 6.80 16.31
N ASP A 331 24.46 5.99 15.29
CA ASP A 331 25.48 5.43 14.41
C ASP A 331 25.79 6.36 13.21
N GLU A 332 25.17 7.54 13.15
CA GLU A 332 25.28 8.51 12.04
C GLU A 332 24.87 7.95 10.65
N THR A 333 24.06 6.88 10.63
CA THR A 333 23.57 6.19 9.43
C THR A 333 22.16 6.60 9.01
N ILE A 334 21.56 7.61 9.65
CA ILE A 334 20.19 8.07 9.36
C ILE A 334 19.94 8.37 7.87
N GLY A 335 20.95 8.86 7.14
CA GLY A 335 20.80 9.14 5.71
C GLY A 335 20.67 7.89 4.84
N GLN A 336 21.36 6.80 5.19
CA GLN A 336 21.19 5.50 4.54
C GLN A 336 19.80 4.93 4.83
N LEU A 337 19.36 5.00 6.09
CA LEU A 337 18.02 4.56 6.48
C LEU A 337 16.96 5.30 5.66
N ILE A 338 17.03 6.63 5.56
CA ILE A 338 16.09 7.43 4.77
C ILE A 338 16.12 7.02 3.29
N GLN A 339 17.30 6.88 2.70
CA GLN A 339 17.44 6.46 1.30
C GLN A 339 16.75 5.10 1.04
N ASP A 340 16.96 4.13 1.93
CA ASP A 340 16.35 2.81 1.81
C ASP A 340 14.82 2.86 1.98
N ARG A 341 14.33 3.69 2.90
CA ARG A 341 12.88 3.88 3.13
C ARG A 341 12.18 4.56 1.95
N VAL A 342 12.81 5.57 1.35
CA VAL A 342 12.29 6.22 0.13
C VAL A 342 12.23 5.21 -1.02
N ARG A 343 13.28 4.38 -1.19
CA ARG A 343 13.32 3.33 -2.23
C ARG A 343 12.27 2.23 -2.04
N GLN A 344 11.76 2.04 -0.81
CA GLN A 344 10.72 1.04 -0.53
C GLN A 344 9.33 1.46 -1.01
N ASN A 345 9.08 2.76 -1.25
CA ASN A 345 7.81 3.23 -1.81
C ASN A 345 7.60 2.64 -3.21
N GLY A 346 6.47 1.97 -3.43
CA GLY A 346 6.15 1.35 -4.71
C GLY A 346 6.10 2.34 -5.87
N LEU A 347 5.63 3.58 -5.63
CA LEU A 347 5.61 4.63 -6.64
C LEU A 347 7.03 5.07 -7.04
N VAL A 348 7.96 5.10 -6.08
CA VAL A 348 9.38 5.38 -6.36
C VAL A 348 9.97 4.28 -7.23
N LYS A 349 9.64 3.00 -6.97
CA LYS A 349 10.10 1.88 -7.79
C LYS A 349 9.60 2.00 -9.23
N ASP A 350 8.32 2.29 -9.44
CA ASP A 350 7.76 2.48 -10.79
C ASP A 350 8.52 3.57 -11.57
N VAL A 351 8.84 4.68 -10.91
CA VAL A 351 9.64 5.79 -11.49
C VAL A 351 11.06 5.33 -11.83
N LEU A 352 11.72 4.61 -10.92
CA LEU A 352 13.08 4.12 -11.14
C LEU A 352 13.14 3.06 -12.24
N ASP A 353 12.14 2.19 -12.35
CA ASP A 353 12.04 1.19 -13.40
C ASP A 353 11.83 1.85 -14.77
N ARG A 354 10.99 2.89 -14.83
CA ARG A 354 10.83 3.70 -16.05
C ARG A 354 12.14 4.38 -16.44
N LEU A 355 12.82 5.00 -15.48
CA LEU A 355 14.12 5.64 -15.69
C LEU A 355 15.21 4.65 -16.11
N ALA A 356 15.19 3.41 -15.62
CA ALA A 356 16.13 2.39 -16.04
C ALA A 356 15.95 2.04 -17.53
N ALA A 357 14.74 2.17 -18.07
CA ALA A 357 14.45 1.93 -19.48
C ALA A 357 14.72 3.16 -20.38
N THR A 358 14.48 4.39 -19.90
CA THR A 358 14.55 5.62 -20.72
C THR A 358 15.73 6.54 -20.41
N GLU A 359 16.50 6.26 -19.36
CA GLU A 359 17.54 7.10 -18.72
C GLU A 359 17.08 8.45 -18.16
N HIS A 360 16.01 9.02 -18.70
CA HIS A 360 15.40 10.29 -18.30
C HIS A 360 13.88 10.24 -18.44
N ILE A 361 13.18 11.05 -17.64
CA ILE A 361 11.76 11.35 -17.80
C ILE A 361 11.52 12.84 -17.59
N THR A 362 10.61 13.41 -18.37
CA THR A 362 10.16 14.78 -18.19
C THR A 362 9.20 14.89 -17.00
N PHE A 363 9.02 16.10 -16.46
CA PHE A 363 8.04 16.33 -15.39
C PHE A 363 6.59 15.96 -15.80
N ILE A 364 6.24 16.13 -17.07
CA ILE A 364 4.91 15.76 -17.60
C ILE A 364 4.74 14.24 -17.57
N GLU A 365 5.76 13.49 -18.00
CA GLU A 365 5.75 12.03 -17.96
C GLU A 365 5.73 11.50 -16.51
N LEU A 366 6.48 12.13 -15.61
CA LEU A 366 6.44 11.81 -14.17
C LEU A 366 5.02 11.97 -13.63
N LYS A 367 4.36 13.11 -13.90
CA LYS A 367 2.97 13.34 -13.48
C LYS A 367 2.02 12.31 -14.09
N GLY A 368 2.18 11.99 -15.37
CA GLY A 368 1.39 10.95 -16.04
C GLY A 368 1.53 9.58 -15.39
N LEU A 369 2.78 9.18 -15.10
CA LEU A 369 3.10 7.93 -14.41
C LEU A 369 2.52 7.88 -12.99
N MET A 370 2.56 8.99 -12.26
CA MET A 370 1.97 9.08 -10.92
C MET A 370 0.45 8.90 -10.97
N LYS A 371 -0.24 9.55 -11.92
CA LYS A 371 -1.69 9.42 -12.09
C LYS A 371 -2.10 8.01 -12.46
N SER A 372 -1.39 7.38 -13.40
CA SER A 372 -1.68 5.99 -13.79
C SER A 372 -1.45 5.01 -12.65
N SER A 373 -0.42 5.26 -11.82
CA SER A 373 -0.07 4.39 -10.68
C SER A 373 -1.00 4.56 -9.47
N MET A 374 -1.69 5.70 -9.38
CA MET A 374 -2.58 6.09 -8.29
C MET A 374 -3.99 6.40 -8.84
N SER A 375 -4.52 5.51 -9.67
CA SER A 375 -5.75 5.72 -10.46
C SER A 375 -7.01 6.04 -9.63
N LEU A 376 -7.05 5.62 -8.37
CA LEU A 376 -8.16 5.89 -7.46
C LEU A 376 -8.08 7.27 -6.80
N LEU A 377 -6.92 7.92 -6.83
CA LEU A 377 -6.73 9.23 -6.21
C LEU A 377 -7.14 10.33 -7.19
N GLU A 378 -8.23 11.02 -6.88
CA GLU A 378 -8.71 12.15 -7.68
C GLU A 378 -8.41 13.46 -6.96
N VAL A 379 -7.46 14.21 -7.52
CA VAL A 379 -7.08 15.54 -7.05
C VAL A 379 -6.90 16.47 -8.24
N SER A 380 -6.93 17.79 -7.99
CA SER A 380 -6.73 18.79 -9.05
C SER A 380 -5.36 18.68 -9.73
N GLU A 381 -5.24 19.20 -10.95
CA GLU A 381 -3.95 19.28 -11.67
C GLU A 381 -2.87 20.00 -10.86
N ASP A 382 -3.21 21.11 -10.20
CA ASP A 382 -2.27 21.86 -9.35
C ASP A 382 -1.76 21.02 -8.16
N THR A 383 -2.63 20.15 -7.63
CA THR A 383 -2.27 19.24 -6.55
C THR A 383 -1.34 18.15 -7.06
N TRP A 384 -1.58 17.61 -8.26
CA TRP A 384 -0.67 16.68 -8.91
C TRP A 384 0.70 17.29 -9.18
N ASP A 385 0.76 18.54 -9.63
CA ASP A 385 2.02 19.26 -9.82
C ASP A 385 2.77 19.41 -8.49
N THR A 386 2.05 19.67 -7.40
CA THR A 386 2.64 19.74 -6.06
C THR A 386 3.21 18.39 -5.62
N TYR A 387 2.47 17.30 -5.83
CA TYR A 387 2.93 15.95 -5.49
C TYR A 387 4.12 15.51 -6.34
N ALA A 388 4.12 15.80 -7.63
CA ALA A 388 5.23 15.47 -8.52
C ALA A 388 6.50 16.26 -8.17
N LYS A 389 6.37 17.53 -7.76
CA LYS A 389 7.49 18.32 -7.23
C LYS A 389 8.04 17.74 -5.93
N ALA A 390 7.16 17.38 -4.99
CA ALA A 390 7.55 16.76 -3.72
C ALA A 390 8.29 15.43 -3.96
N LEU A 391 7.75 14.56 -4.81
CA LEU A 391 8.38 13.29 -5.18
C LEU A 391 9.76 13.50 -5.82
N SER A 392 9.86 14.40 -6.80
CA SER A 392 11.15 14.71 -7.46
C SER A 392 12.21 15.18 -6.46
N SER A 393 11.81 16.04 -5.52
CA SER A 393 12.69 16.53 -4.46
C SER A 393 13.14 15.41 -3.52
N TRP A 394 12.23 14.52 -3.12
CA TRP A 394 12.57 13.35 -2.30
C TRP A 394 13.54 12.40 -3.01
N LEU A 395 13.33 12.13 -4.31
CA LEU A 395 14.22 11.28 -5.11
C LEU A 395 15.63 11.87 -5.25
N ASP A 396 15.73 13.18 -5.51
CA ASP A 396 17.01 13.88 -5.63
C ASP A 396 17.76 13.91 -4.30
N LYS A 397 17.07 14.26 -3.21
CA LYS A 397 17.65 14.27 -1.86
C LYS A 397 18.09 12.90 -1.38
N ALA A 398 17.34 11.85 -1.68
CA ALA A 398 17.73 10.47 -1.42
C ALA A 398 18.86 9.97 -2.36
N LYS A 399 19.42 10.83 -3.23
CA LYS A 399 20.44 10.49 -4.24
C LYS A 399 20.03 9.34 -5.16
N LEU A 400 18.73 9.17 -5.41
CA LEU A 400 18.21 8.13 -6.31
C LEU A 400 18.17 8.61 -7.76
N VAL A 401 17.94 9.91 -7.95
CA VAL A 401 17.90 10.58 -9.25
C VAL A 401 18.69 11.88 -9.18
N SER A 402 18.77 12.61 -10.29
CA SER A 402 19.24 13.99 -10.32
C SER A 402 18.30 14.82 -11.17
N ILE A 403 18.05 16.06 -10.74
CA ILE A 403 17.20 17.00 -11.48
C ILE A 403 18.09 17.79 -12.44
N SER A 404 17.81 17.71 -13.74
CA SER A 404 18.50 18.46 -14.78
C SER A 404 17.50 19.28 -15.57
N GLY A 405 17.40 20.59 -15.28
CA GLY A 405 16.38 21.43 -15.89
C GLY A 405 14.97 21.03 -15.42
N LYS A 406 14.13 20.56 -16.35
CA LYS A 406 12.77 20.05 -16.09
C LYS A 406 12.68 18.52 -16.06
N ASP A 407 13.83 17.86 -16.18
CA ASP A 407 13.89 16.41 -16.33
C ASP A 407 14.44 15.76 -15.07
N VAL A 408 13.88 14.59 -14.76
CA VAL A 408 14.40 13.68 -13.76
C VAL A 408 15.27 12.66 -14.49
N VAL A 409 16.53 12.56 -14.08
CA VAL A 409 17.53 11.72 -14.74
C VAL A 409 18.06 10.69 -13.75
N LEU A 410 18.29 9.47 -14.22
CA LEU A 410 18.84 8.42 -13.37
C LEU A 410 20.26 8.78 -12.90
N ARG A 411 20.51 8.74 -11.59
CA ARG A 411 21.85 8.98 -11.06
C ARG A 411 22.72 7.72 -11.22
N ARG A 412 23.88 7.89 -11.86
CA ARG A 412 24.88 6.81 -12.05
C ARG A 412 25.77 6.60 -10.82
N ASP A 413 25.98 7.65 -10.03
CA ASP A 413 26.56 7.58 -8.69
C ASP A 413 25.46 7.15 -7.71
N ARG A 414 25.58 5.97 -7.11
CA ARG A 414 24.73 5.51 -6.01
C ARG A 414 25.49 5.59 -4.70
N GLY A 415 26.09 6.75 -4.42
CA GLY A 415 26.82 6.99 -3.19
C GLY A 415 25.91 6.93 -1.96
N ILE A 416 26.51 6.55 -0.83
CA ILE A 416 25.90 6.67 0.50
C ILE A 416 25.47 8.13 0.74
N VAL A 417 24.28 8.32 1.33
CA VAL A 417 23.78 9.64 1.70
C VAL A 417 24.15 9.93 3.15
N SER A 418 24.90 11.00 3.39
CA SER A 418 25.14 11.51 4.74
C SER A 418 23.97 12.36 5.25
N ARG A 419 23.87 12.49 6.57
CA ARG A 419 22.86 13.34 7.23
C ARG A 419 22.94 14.80 6.79
N GLU A 420 24.15 15.34 6.68
CA GLU A 420 24.39 16.74 6.32
C GLU A 420 24.00 17.04 4.87
N GLU A 421 24.07 16.06 3.97
CA GLU A 421 23.62 16.21 2.58
C GLU A 421 22.09 16.27 2.45
N LEU A 422 21.37 15.54 3.31
CA LEU A 422 19.91 15.55 3.34
C LEU A 422 19.35 16.87 3.86
N ASN A 423 19.99 17.43 4.89
CA ASN A 423 19.55 18.66 5.56
C ASN A 423 20.04 19.95 4.91
N ARG A 424 21.07 19.90 4.05
CA ARG A 424 21.52 21.10 3.32
C ARG A 424 20.42 21.59 2.36
N ALA A 425 19.89 22.79 2.56
CA ALA A 425 19.33 23.52 1.42
C ALA A 425 20.45 23.72 0.41
N GLY A 426 20.18 23.49 -0.88
CA GLY A 426 21.21 23.24 -1.91
C GLY A 426 22.46 24.13 -1.80
N GLU A 427 23.57 23.54 -1.35
CA GLU A 427 24.89 24.22 -1.27
C GLU A 427 25.98 23.49 -2.06
N GLY A 428 25.64 22.48 -2.88
CA GLY A 428 26.66 21.69 -3.57
C GLY A 428 26.21 21.13 -4.91
N ARG A 429 26.61 21.84 -5.97
CA ARG A 429 26.64 21.47 -7.40
C ARG A 429 25.26 21.31 -8.07
N GLY A 430 25.02 22.23 -8.99
CA GLY A 430 23.78 22.38 -9.72
C GLY A 430 22.98 23.52 -9.10
N VAL A 431 23.12 24.71 -9.65
CA VAL A 431 22.11 25.76 -9.53
C VAL A 431 20.79 25.09 -9.87
N LEU A 432 19.94 24.84 -8.87
CA LEU A 432 18.55 24.52 -9.15
C LEU A 432 18.03 25.68 -10.01
N PRO A 433 17.50 25.43 -11.22
CA PRO A 433 16.94 26.49 -12.03
C PRO A 433 15.94 27.28 -11.19
N SER A 434 15.91 28.59 -11.38
CA SER A 434 15.17 29.61 -10.62
C SER A 434 13.66 29.39 -10.46
N GLU A 435 13.11 28.29 -10.99
CA GLU A 435 11.69 27.92 -10.97
C GLU A 435 11.36 26.76 -9.99
N PHE A 436 12.37 26.09 -9.39
CA PHE A 436 12.21 24.88 -8.56
C PHE A 436 12.66 25.05 -7.10
N PHE A 437 12.41 26.23 -6.53
CA PHE A 437 12.66 26.46 -5.12
C PHE A 437 11.41 26.14 -4.28
N LEU A 438 11.46 25.06 -3.50
CA LEU A 438 10.46 24.75 -2.47
C LEU A 438 11.03 25.16 -1.11
N PRO A 439 10.63 26.31 -0.55
CA PRO A 439 11.19 26.79 0.71
C PRO A 439 10.84 25.86 1.87
N SER A 440 11.80 25.64 2.75
CA SER A 440 11.60 25.02 4.05
C SER A 440 10.86 25.94 5.04
N ALA A 441 10.87 27.25 4.84
CA ALA A 441 10.21 28.30 5.61
C ALA A 441 9.04 28.95 4.84
N TYR A 442 8.16 29.69 5.52
CA TYR A 442 7.16 30.50 4.83
C TYR A 442 7.79 31.74 4.19
N VAL A 443 7.22 32.21 3.08
CA VAL A 443 7.67 33.45 2.40
C VAL A 443 7.74 34.64 3.36
N LYS A 444 6.81 34.76 4.31
CA LYS A 444 6.83 35.81 5.34
C LYS A 444 8.08 35.74 6.23
N GLU A 445 8.56 34.54 6.55
CA GLU A 445 9.77 34.34 7.36
C GLU A 445 11.02 34.67 6.55
N LEU A 446 11.05 34.31 5.26
CA LEU A 446 12.08 34.74 4.33
C LEU A 446 12.15 36.27 4.26
N ILE A 447 11.01 36.93 4.04
CA ILE A 447 10.90 38.39 4.02
C ILE A 447 11.38 38.99 5.34
N THR A 448 11.01 38.40 6.48
CA THR A 448 11.45 38.87 7.81
C THR A 448 12.97 38.78 7.97
N VAL A 449 13.59 37.68 7.52
CA VAL A 449 15.06 37.53 7.50
C VAL A 449 15.69 38.57 6.59
N LEU A 450 15.18 38.76 5.37
CA LEU A 450 15.69 39.73 4.40
C LEU A 450 15.59 41.16 4.93
N GLU A 451 14.44 41.56 5.48
CA GLU A 451 14.24 42.87 6.11
C GLU A 451 15.15 43.08 7.31
N SER A 452 15.41 42.03 8.10
CA SER A 452 16.30 42.12 9.27
C SER A 452 17.75 42.32 8.86
N ILE A 453 18.22 41.59 7.83
CA ILE A 453 19.56 41.77 7.23
C ILE A 453 19.66 43.15 6.54
N GLN A 454 18.57 43.65 5.95
CA GLN A 454 18.54 44.98 5.33
C GLN A 454 18.63 46.11 6.35
N ARG A 455 17.92 46.00 7.48
CA ARG A 455 17.87 47.03 8.53
C ARG A 455 19.12 47.05 9.39
N ALA A 456 19.78 45.92 9.53
CA ALA A 456 20.91 45.76 10.42
C ALA A 456 22.01 45.06 9.62
N ARG A 457 23.09 45.76 9.27
CA ARG A 457 24.33 45.16 8.72
C ARG A 457 24.93 44.23 9.78
N THR A 458 24.32 43.07 10.00
CA THR A 458 24.45 42.35 11.25
C THR A 458 25.01 40.96 11.08
N ARG A 459 25.82 40.61 12.08
CA ARG A 459 26.33 39.27 12.30
C ARG A 459 25.16 38.32 12.58
N LYS A 460 25.35 37.05 12.20
CA LYS A 460 24.43 35.93 12.46
C LYS A 460 23.94 35.84 13.92
N GLU A 461 24.72 36.37 14.86
CA GLU A 461 24.45 36.36 16.30
C GLU A 461 23.38 37.38 16.73
N GLU A 462 23.26 38.52 16.05
CA GLU A 462 22.29 39.57 16.39
C GLU A 462 20.88 39.25 15.88
N LEU A 463 20.76 38.48 14.78
CA LEU A 463 19.48 37.97 14.27
C LEU A 463 18.78 37.02 15.26
N ARG A 464 19.54 36.38 16.18
CA ARG A 464 19.01 35.47 17.21
C ARG A 464 18.07 36.15 18.20
N ASN A 465 18.17 37.47 18.34
CA ASN A 465 17.33 38.26 19.25
C ASN A 465 16.03 38.75 18.60
N ILE A 466 15.91 38.64 17.27
CA ILE A 466 14.82 39.23 16.47
C ILE A 466 13.87 38.14 15.96
N ILE A 467 14.41 36.98 15.61
CA ILE A 467 13.66 35.85 15.07
C ILE A 467 13.89 34.65 15.99
N ASP A 468 12.84 33.87 16.24
CA ASP A 468 12.94 32.61 16.96
C ASP A 468 14.07 31.75 16.35
N LEU A 469 15.04 31.37 17.19
CA LEU A 469 16.24 30.61 16.81
C LEU A 469 15.90 29.41 15.94
N GLN A 470 14.75 28.78 16.17
CA GLN A 470 14.33 27.56 15.51
C GLN A 470 13.88 27.77 14.05
N HIS A 471 13.36 28.95 13.71
CA HIS A 471 12.83 29.30 12.38
C HIS A 471 13.85 30.10 11.54
N MET A 472 14.76 30.81 12.21
CA MET A 472 15.83 31.57 11.57
C MET A 472 16.73 30.67 10.71
N TYR A 473 17.02 29.43 11.14
CA TYR A 473 17.87 28.53 10.36
C TYR A 473 17.22 28.07 9.05
N ASP A 474 15.94 27.66 9.08
CA ASP A 474 15.20 27.23 7.89
C ASP A 474 15.10 28.41 6.88
N ALA A 475 14.69 29.59 7.35
CA ALA A 475 14.54 30.78 6.50
C ALA A 475 15.88 31.31 5.97
N LEU A 476 16.95 31.32 6.78
CA LEU A 476 18.27 31.74 6.33
C LEU A 476 18.87 30.73 5.33
N SER A 477 18.66 29.44 5.56
CA SER A 477 19.07 28.38 4.63
C SER A 477 18.37 28.53 3.28
N ASP A 478 17.08 28.83 3.29
CA ASP A 478 16.27 29.12 2.12
C ASP A 478 16.70 30.39 1.37
N CYS A 479 16.93 31.50 2.09
CA CYS A 479 17.43 32.75 1.50
C CYS A 479 18.82 32.57 0.86
N ARG A 480 19.68 31.72 1.44
CA ARG A 480 20.97 31.38 0.84
C ARG A 480 20.82 30.49 -0.39
N ALA A 481 19.93 29.49 -0.35
CA ALA A 481 19.66 28.61 -1.48
C ALA A 481 19.05 29.32 -2.70
N THR A 482 18.32 30.41 -2.48
CA THR A 482 17.79 31.29 -3.53
C THR A 482 18.77 32.35 -4.01
N GLY A 483 19.97 32.42 -3.41
CA GLY A 483 20.95 33.45 -3.72
C GLY A 483 20.53 34.86 -3.30
N LEU A 484 19.58 35.00 -2.36
CA LEU A 484 19.15 36.30 -1.81
C LEU A 484 20.03 36.77 -0.64
N VAL A 485 20.75 35.84 0.00
CA VAL A 485 21.67 36.12 1.11
C VAL A 485 22.99 35.40 0.87
N ALA A 486 24.10 36.09 1.05
CA ALA A 486 25.45 35.52 1.05
C ALA A 486 26.14 35.72 2.41
N LEU A 487 27.09 34.83 2.71
CA LEU A 487 27.96 34.93 3.88
C LEU A 487 29.30 35.52 3.43
N VAL A 488 29.72 36.62 4.05
CA VAL A 488 31.04 37.23 3.78
C VAL A 488 32.08 36.61 4.70
N SER A 489 33.36 36.73 4.33
CA SER A 489 34.54 36.12 4.99
C SER A 489 34.61 36.33 6.50
N ASP A 490 33.99 37.40 7.02
CA ASP A 490 33.99 37.78 8.44
C ASP A 490 32.77 37.28 9.23
N GLY A 491 31.91 36.45 8.63
CA GLY A 491 30.69 35.90 9.26
C GLY A 491 29.46 36.79 9.19
N ASP A 492 29.58 37.94 8.50
CA ASP A 492 28.49 38.85 8.20
C ASP A 492 27.57 38.29 7.10
N LEU A 493 26.29 38.62 7.19
CA LEU A 493 25.27 38.26 6.20
C LEU A 493 24.98 39.49 5.34
N ILE A 494 25.05 39.34 4.02
CA ILE A 494 24.71 40.40 3.08
C ILE A 494 23.57 39.95 2.16
N LEU A 495 22.74 40.89 1.75
CA LEU A 495 21.80 40.68 0.65
C LEU A 495 22.58 40.69 -0.66
N THR A 496 22.26 39.76 -1.56
CA THR A 496 22.91 39.60 -2.88
C THR A 496 22.07 40.13 -4.02
#